data_AF-A0A7C3QME1-F1
#
_entry.id   AF-A0A7C3QME1-F1
#
_cell.length_a   1.000
_cell.length_b   1.000
_cell.length_c   1.000
_cell.angle_alpha   90.00
_cell.angle_beta   90.00
_cell.angle_gamma   90.00
#
_symmetry.space_group_name_H-M   'P 1'
#
loop_
_entity.id
_entity.type
_entity.pdbx_description
1 polymer ?
#
loop_
_entity_poly.entity_id
_entity_poly.type
_entity_poly.pdbx_seq_one_letter_code
_entity_poly.pdbx_strand_id
1 'polypeptide(L)'
;MAIMQDAANGTARFYLQFGGQGTFWFNEFNRYYNEPKMKRFFDVVISSIEEELPRIGNTVGLPEGFAIRSWLENPASRPHDEYLETSVVSLTMIQATQLAHYEWLTLHGFPRPELLRYTSGVTGHSQGIITACLVALAKDGDDYYKALGAFMKYILYLGVRCQEAFPYFSATDDEIKDAATLEAGHPGPMAAVIGEDEDFVTKTVSEFNKTLDKDHKIY
;
A
#
# COMPACT_ATOMS: atom_id res chain seq x y z
N MET A 1 14.82 -1.21 25.57
CA MET A 1 14.78 -2.34 24.62
C MET A 1 16.20 -2.60 24.11
N ALA A 2 16.66 -3.84 24.13
CA ALA A 2 18.06 -4.21 23.85
C ALA A 2 18.55 -3.68 22.49
N ILE A 3 17.74 -3.80 21.43
CA ILE A 3 18.14 -3.39 20.07
C ILE A 3 18.36 -1.86 19.92
N MET A 4 17.61 -1.03 20.65
CA MET A 4 17.83 0.42 20.67
C MET A 4 19.09 0.81 21.45
N GLN A 5 19.46 0.01 22.47
CA GLN A 5 20.70 0.20 23.21
C GLN A 5 21.90 -0.20 22.38
N ASP A 6 21.82 -1.31 21.64
CA ASP A 6 22.85 -1.71 20.68
C ASP A 6 23.06 -0.63 19.60
N ALA A 7 21.96 -0.07 19.10
CA ALA A 7 21.99 1.04 18.17
C ALA A 7 22.66 2.30 18.77
N ALA A 8 22.30 2.66 20.02
CA ALA A 8 22.91 3.79 20.73
C ALA A 8 24.40 3.58 21.04
N ASN A 9 24.82 2.34 21.29
CA ASN A 9 26.21 1.97 21.51
C ASN A 9 27.02 1.84 20.20
N GLY A 10 26.37 1.99 19.04
CA GLY A 10 27.00 1.87 17.72
C GLY A 10 27.30 0.44 17.29
N THR A 11 26.76 -0.57 17.98
CA THR A 11 26.95 -1.99 17.66
C THR A 11 25.87 -2.54 16.72
N ALA A 12 24.81 -1.77 16.47
CA ALA A 12 23.78 -2.06 15.49
C ALA A 12 23.35 -0.78 14.73
N ARG A 13 22.77 -0.97 13.54
CA ARG A 13 22.05 0.09 12.82
C ARG A 13 20.80 -0.49 12.20
N PHE A 14 19.79 0.36 12.00
CA PHE A 14 18.56 -0.04 11.34
C PHE A 14 18.63 0.19 9.84
N TYR A 15 17.86 -0.61 9.11
CA TYR A 15 17.50 -0.35 7.73
C TYR A 15 15.99 -0.56 7.62
N LEU A 16 15.26 0.50 7.33
CA LEU A 16 13.80 0.45 7.30
C LEU A 16 13.33 0.09 5.90
N GLN A 17 12.47 -0.92 5.80
CA GLN A 17 11.93 -1.39 4.52
C GLN A 17 10.41 -1.46 4.58
N PHE A 18 9.76 -0.93 3.56
CA PHE A 18 8.32 -0.95 3.38
C PHE A 18 7.93 -1.85 2.20
N GLY A 19 6.95 -2.73 2.39
CA GLY A 19 6.49 -3.68 1.38
C GLY A 19 5.64 -3.05 0.27
N GLY A 20 5.27 -3.86 -0.72
CA GLY A 20 4.31 -3.50 -1.77
C GLY A 20 2.94 -4.14 -1.56
N GLN A 21 2.23 -4.39 -2.65
CA GLN A 21 1.05 -5.26 -2.69
C GLN A 21 1.47 -6.73 -2.41
N GLY A 22 0.57 -7.53 -1.83
CA GLY A 22 0.81 -8.96 -1.60
C GLY A 22 0.24 -9.53 -0.29
N THR A 23 -0.07 -8.67 0.70
CA THR A 23 -0.78 -9.07 1.92
C THR A 23 -2.06 -8.25 2.10
N PHE A 24 -3.08 -8.89 2.68
CA PHE A 24 -4.38 -8.25 2.87
C PHE A 24 -4.32 -7.17 3.97
N TRP A 25 -4.41 -5.90 3.56
CA TRP A 25 -4.15 -4.74 4.41
C TRP A 25 -5.25 -4.46 5.44
N PHE A 26 -6.52 -4.77 5.13
CA PHE A 26 -7.65 -4.27 5.92
C PHE A 26 -7.64 -4.78 7.35
N ASN A 27 -7.43 -6.09 7.53
CA ASN A 27 -7.37 -6.68 8.87
C ASN A 27 -6.17 -6.13 9.66
N GLU A 28 -5.05 -5.90 8.99
CA GLU A 28 -3.85 -5.36 9.63
C GLU A 28 -4.04 -3.91 10.09
N PHE A 29 -4.66 -3.07 9.26
CA PHE A 29 -5.02 -1.70 9.62
C PHE A 29 -6.04 -1.65 10.76
N ASN A 30 -7.11 -2.44 10.65
CA ASN A 30 -8.24 -2.43 11.59
C ASN A 30 -7.83 -2.86 13.02
N ARG A 31 -6.77 -3.67 13.16
CA ARG A 31 -6.22 -4.06 14.47
C ARG A 31 -5.85 -2.87 15.36
N TYR A 32 -5.51 -1.73 14.76
CA TYR A 32 -5.12 -0.53 15.50
C TYR A 32 -6.26 0.46 15.71
N TYR A 33 -7.42 0.29 15.06
CA TYR A 33 -8.47 1.32 15.02
C TYR A 33 -9.02 1.66 16.41
N ASN A 34 -9.21 0.64 17.24
CA ASN A 34 -9.75 0.78 18.60
C ASN A 34 -8.67 1.07 19.65
N GLU A 35 -7.39 1.21 19.29
CA GLU A 35 -6.36 1.62 20.24
C GLU A 35 -6.49 3.12 20.55
N PRO A 36 -6.72 3.53 21.82
CA PRO A 36 -6.85 4.94 22.17
C PRO A 36 -5.62 5.78 21.80
N LYS A 37 -4.41 5.24 21.93
CA LYS A 37 -3.17 5.96 21.56
C LYS A 37 -3.05 6.22 20.05
N MET A 38 -3.72 5.42 19.21
CA MET A 38 -3.70 5.56 17.75
C MET A 38 -4.76 6.53 17.24
N LYS A 39 -5.66 7.04 18.10
CA LYS A 39 -6.78 7.89 17.69
C LYS A 39 -6.34 9.06 16.81
N ARG A 40 -5.29 9.78 17.21
CA ARG A 40 -4.78 10.95 16.46
C ARG A 40 -4.34 10.57 15.05
N PHE A 41 -3.67 9.41 14.91
CA PHE A 41 -3.24 8.90 13.62
C PHE A 41 -4.44 8.59 12.71
N PHE A 42 -5.43 7.85 13.22
CA PHE A 42 -6.63 7.51 12.46
C PHE A 42 -7.47 8.74 12.11
N ASP A 43 -7.64 9.69 13.04
CA ASP A 43 -8.34 10.94 12.79
C ASP A 43 -7.70 11.68 11.59
N VAL A 44 -6.37 11.79 11.55
CA VAL A 44 -5.64 12.45 10.46
C VAL A 44 -5.78 11.70 9.15
N VAL A 45 -5.58 10.38 9.15
CA VAL A 45 -5.68 9.56 7.92
C VAL A 45 -7.09 9.63 7.33
N ILE A 46 -8.11 9.38 8.15
CA ILE A 46 -9.50 9.31 7.71
C ILE A 46 -9.98 10.70 7.27
N SER A 47 -9.74 11.75 8.07
CA SER A 47 -10.18 13.11 7.70
C SER A 47 -9.50 13.61 6.43
N SER A 48 -8.23 13.26 6.20
CA SER A 48 -7.51 13.64 4.98
C SER A 48 -8.10 13.00 3.73
N ILE A 49 -8.58 11.76 3.84
CA ILE A 49 -9.30 11.09 2.75
C ILE A 49 -10.67 11.75 2.56
N GLU A 50 -11.46 11.85 3.63
CA GLU A 50 -12.83 12.39 3.62
C GLU A 50 -12.90 13.82 3.07
N GLU A 51 -11.90 14.67 3.37
CA GLU A 51 -11.82 16.04 2.86
C GLU A 51 -11.73 16.12 1.33
N GLU A 52 -11.10 15.13 0.69
CA GLU A 52 -10.87 15.11 -0.75
C GLU A 52 -11.99 14.41 -1.53
N LEU A 53 -12.76 13.52 -0.90
CA LEU A 53 -13.84 12.78 -1.57
C LEU A 53 -14.86 13.65 -2.31
N PRO A 54 -15.28 14.83 -1.83
CA PRO A 54 -16.17 15.70 -2.61
C PRO A 54 -15.58 16.16 -3.95
N ARG A 55 -14.24 16.12 -4.12
CA ARG A 55 -13.54 16.55 -5.34
C ARG A 55 -13.26 15.40 -6.31
N ILE A 56 -13.15 14.17 -5.80
CA ILE A 56 -12.69 13.00 -6.57
C ILE A 56 -13.64 11.79 -6.51
N GLY A 57 -14.69 11.84 -5.70
CA GLY A 57 -15.56 10.69 -5.44
C GLY A 57 -16.50 10.32 -6.58
N ASN A 58 -16.67 11.18 -7.58
CA ASN A 58 -17.51 10.92 -8.75
C ASN A 58 -16.66 10.68 -10.00
N THR A 59 -15.81 9.65 -9.95
CA THR A 59 -14.95 9.23 -11.06
C THR A 59 -15.09 7.72 -11.31
N VAL A 60 -14.82 7.30 -12.53
CA VAL A 60 -14.73 5.88 -12.93
C VAL A 60 -13.67 5.12 -12.14
N GLY A 61 -12.68 5.82 -11.57
CA GLY A 61 -11.66 5.23 -10.71
C GLY A 61 -12.14 4.87 -9.29
N LEU A 62 -13.35 5.29 -8.88
CA LEU A 62 -13.93 5.05 -7.55
C LEU A 62 -15.40 4.61 -7.65
N PRO A 63 -15.71 3.49 -8.34
CA PRO A 63 -17.10 3.12 -8.63
C PRO A 63 -17.93 2.79 -7.38
N GLU A 64 -17.31 2.32 -6.29
CA GLU A 64 -18.00 2.05 -5.01
C GLU A 64 -17.66 3.08 -3.92
N GLY A 65 -16.96 4.17 -4.29
CA GLY A 65 -16.52 5.21 -3.36
C GLY A 65 -15.42 4.76 -2.39
N PHE A 66 -15.16 5.56 -1.35
CA PHE A 66 -14.08 5.31 -0.39
C PHE A 66 -14.52 5.65 1.04
N ALA A 67 -15.40 4.83 1.61
CA ALA A 67 -15.99 5.08 2.93
C ALA A 67 -15.20 4.40 4.08
N ILE A 68 -13.89 4.65 4.17
CA ILE A 68 -12.99 3.94 5.11
C ILE A 68 -13.46 3.98 6.56
N ARG A 69 -14.01 5.10 7.03
CA ARG A 69 -14.60 5.21 8.37
C ARG A 69 -15.71 4.18 8.56
N SER A 70 -16.65 4.13 7.63
CA SER A 70 -17.76 3.17 7.69
C SER A 70 -17.25 1.74 7.67
N TRP A 71 -16.25 1.45 6.83
CA TRP A 71 -15.69 0.09 6.72
C TRP A 71 -15.09 -0.37 8.05
N LEU A 72 -14.41 0.53 8.78
CA LEU A 72 -13.83 0.25 10.10
C LEU A 72 -14.87 0.13 11.21
N GLU A 73 -15.87 1.02 11.23
CA GLU A 73 -16.91 1.06 12.27
C GLU A 73 -17.99 0.00 12.08
N ASN A 74 -18.28 -0.36 10.84
CA ASN A 74 -19.27 -1.36 10.47
C ASN A 74 -18.66 -2.33 9.44
N PRO A 75 -18.10 -3.46 9.89
CA PRO A 75 -17.51 -4.46 9.00
C PRO A 75 -18.47 -4.99 7.91
N ALA A 76 -19.78 -4.96 8.14
CA ALA A 76 -20.78 -5.36 7.14
C ALA A 76 -20.94 -4.35 5.99
N SER A 77 -20.43 -3.12 6.14
CA SER A 77 -20.40 -2.09 5.09
C SER A 77 -19.15 -2.15 4.22
N ARG A 78 -18.20 -3.04 4.55
CA ARG A 78 -16.97 -3.21 3.81
C ARG A 78 -17.27 -3.80 2.41
N PRO A 79 -16.71 -3.22 1.33
CA PRO A 79 -16.77 -3.80 -0.02
C PRO A 79 -16.17 -5.20 -0.11
N HIS A 80 -16.39 -5.85 -1.25
CA HIS A 80 -15.75 -7.12 -1.58
C HIS A 80 -14.22 -6.96 -1.69
N ASP A 81 -13.48 -8.04 -1.45
CA ASP A 81 -12.02 -8.00 -1.41
C ASP A 81 -11.42 -7.50 -2.75
N GLU A 82 -12.04 -7.87 -3.88
CA GLU A 82 -11.67 -7.39 -5.22
C GLU A 82 -11.68 -5.85 -5.33
N TYR A 83 -12.67 -5.19 -4.71
CA TYR A 83 -12.71 -3.73 -4.68
C TYR A 83 -11.62 -3.15 -3.78
N LEU A 84 -11.34 -3.80 -2.65
CA LEU A 84 -10.27 -3.38 -1.72
C LEU A 84 -8.87 -3.55 -2.32
N GLU A 85 -8.74 -4.36 -3.37
CA GLU A 85 -7.52 -4.61 -4.12
C GLU A 85 -7.33 -3.64 -5.30
N THR A 86 -8.35 -2.87 -5.68
CA THR A 86 -8.24 -1.82 -6.71
C THR A 86 -7.07 -0.87 -6.44
N SER A 87 -6.51 -0.29 -7.50
CA SER A 87 -5.35 0.60 -7.40
C SER A 87 -5.61 1.76 -6.45
N VAL A 88 -6.80 2.36 -6.48
CA VAL A 88 -7.12 3.48 -5.59
C VAL A 88 -7.16 3.08 -4.12
N VAL A 89 -7.82 1.97 -3.80
CA VAL A 89 -7.99 1.54 -2.41
C VAL A 89 -6.69 0.96 -1.87
N SER A 90 -6.06 0.04 -2.59
CA SER A 90 -4.88 -0.68 -2.14
C SER A 90 -3.65 0.24 -2.01
N LEU A 91 -3.41 1.14 -2.96
CA LEU A 91 -2.30 2.11 -2.88
C LEU A 91 -2.53 3.05 -1.68
N THR A 92 -3.74 3.58 -1.50
CA THR A 92 -4.05 4.41 -0.33
C THR A 92 -3.89 3.67 1.00
N MET A 93 -4.50 2.50 1.13
CA MET A 93 -4.64 1.87 2.43
C MET A 93 -3.46 0.99 2.82
N ILE A 94 -2.69 0.43 1.88
CA ILE A 94 -1.44 -0.26 2.24
C ILE A 94 -0.45 0.75 2.82
N GLN A 95 -0.35 1.95 2.25
CA GLN A 95 0.53 2.99 2.77
C GLN A 95 0.06 3.48 4.15
N ALA A 96 -1.25 3.68 4.34
CA ALA A 96 -1.82 3.97 5.65
C ALA A 96 -1.52 2.87 6.68
N THR A 97 -1.59 1.60 6.28
CA THR A 97 -1.28 0.44 7.12
C THR A 97 0.19 0.43 7.56
N GLN A 98 1.10 0.65 6.62
CA GLN A 98 2.53 0.76 6.92
C GLN A 98 2.84 1.90 7.88
N LEU A 99 2.18 3.05 7.70
CA LEU A 99 2.33 4.20 8.60
C LEU A 99 1.67 3.96 9.96
N ALA A 100 0.63 3.13 10.04
CA ALA A 100 0.04 2.70 11.30
C ALA A 100 1.03 1.85 12.10
N HIS A 101 1.77 0.93 11.46
CA HIS A 101 2.85 0.20 12.13
C HIS A 101 3.98 1.14 12.59
N TYR A 102 4.34 2.11 11.77
CA TYR A 102 5.38 3.08 12.12
C TYR A 102 4.98 3.96 13.32
N GLU A 103 3.73 4.42 13.36
CA GLU A 103 3.15 5.10 14.52
C GLU A 103 3.10 4.18 15.73
N TRP A 104 2.65 2.94 15.57
CA TRP A 104 2.59 1.96 16.64
C TRP A 104 3.97 1.73 17.28
N LEU A 105 5.02 1.56 16.47
CA LEU A 105 6.40 1.44 16.94
C LEU A 105 6.83 2.66 17.77
N THR A 106 6.50 3.86 17.28
CA THR A 106 6.79 5.11 17.98
C THR A 106 6.15 5.14 19.36
N LEU A 107 4.87 4.78 19.43
CA LEU A 107 4.09 4.74 20.68
C LEU A 107 4.53 3.63 21.65
N HIS A 108 5.35 2.68 21.18
CA HIS A 108 5.80 1.52 21.94
C HIS A 108 7.32 1.50 22.18
N GLY A 109 7.95 2.68 22.23
CA GLY A 109 9.33 2.81 22.71
C GLY A 109 10.39 2.84 21.60
N PHE A 110 9.99 3.13 20.37
CA PHE A 110 10.89 3.49 19.27
C PHE A 110 10.62 4.92 18.77
N PRO A 111 10.93 5.97 19.55
CA PRO A 111 10.68 7.35 19.13
C PRO A 111 11.28 7.63 17.75
N ARG A 112 10.51 8.24 16.84
CA ARG A 112 10.95 8.49 15.45
C ARG A 112 12.32 9.16 15.36
N PRO A 113 12.63 10.22 16.15
CA PRO A 113 13.93 10.87 16.07
C PRO A 113 15.08 9.93 16.42
N GLU A 114 14.90 9.07 17.42
CA GLU A 114 15.92 8.10 17.84
C GLU A 114 16.03 6.95 16.83
N LEU A 115 14.91 6.39 16.39
CA LEU A 115 14.88 5.32 15.40
C LEU A 115 15.59 5.75 14.11
N LEU A 116 15.29 6.95 13.61
CA LEU A 116 15.89 7.48 12.39
C LEU A 116 17.36 7.89 12.57
N ARG A 117 17.75 8.40 13.76
CA ARG A 117 19.16 8.68 14.08
C ARG A 117 20.05 7.45 13.89
N TYR A 118 19.55 6.27 14.22
CA TYR A 118 20.29 5.01 14.08
C TYR A 118 19.97 4.24 12.79
N THR A 119 19.16 4.80 11.91
CA THR A 119 18.83 4.21 10.61
C THR A 119 19.90 4.58 9.58
N SER A 120 20.36 3.60 8.80
CA SER A 120 21.34 3.80 7.72
C SER A 120 20.68 4.08 6.37
N GLY A 121 19.43 3.63 6.20
CA GLY A 121 18.68 3.80 4.97
C GLY A 121 17.22 3.42 5.16
N VAL A 122 16.38 3.99 4.31
CA VAL A 122 14.95 3.72 4.22
C VAL A 122 14.65 3.40 2.76
N THR A 123 13.95 2.30 2.50
CA THR A 123 13.54 1.92 1.15
C THR A 123 12.14 1.32 1.16
N GLY A 124 11.58 1.08 -0.01
CA GLY A 124 10.41 0.24 -0.13
C GLY A 124 10.31 -0.43 -1.49
N HIS A 125 9.66 -1.59 -1.50
CA HIS A 125 9.41 -2.37 -2.70
C HIS A 125 8.17 -1.85 -3.42
N SER A 126 8.29 -1.56 -4.72
CA SER A 126 7.21 -0.98 -5.54
C SER A 126 6.59 0.23 -4.81
N GLN A 127 5.28 0.24 -4.56
CA GLN A 127 4.58 1.33 -3.85
C GLN A 127 5.08 1.60 -2.41
N GLY A 128 5.78 0.65 -1.78
CA GLY A 128 6.38 0.86 -0.46
C GLY A 128 7.38 2.01 -0.43
N ILE A 129 7.99 2.34 -1.58
CA ILE A 129 8.91 3.47 -1.71
C ILE A 129 8.23 4.80 -1.36
N ILE A 130 6.92 4.89 -1.58
CA ILE A 130 6.15 6.10 -1.28
C ILE A 130 6.14 6.32 0.23
N THR A 131 5.83 5.29 1.03
CA THR A 131 5.92 5.35 2.50
C THR A 131 7.33 5.66 2.98
N ALA A 132 8.34 5.02 2.37
CA ALA A 132 9.74 5.26 2.66
C ALA A 132 10.11 6.75 2.53
N CYS A 133 9.59 7.44 1.50
CA CYS A 133 9.80 8.86 1.30
C CYS A 133 9.24 9.72 2.45
N LEU A 134 8.02 9.44 2.93
CA LEU A 134 7.45 10.18 4.08
C LEU A 134 8.29 9.96 5.34
N VAL A 135 8.71 8.73 5.60
CA VAL A 135 9.54 8.38 6.76
C VAL A 135 10.92 9.05 6.68
N ALA A 136 11.50 9.14 5.49
CA ALA A 136 12.77 9.81 5.24
C ALA A 136 12.72 11.33 5.48
N LEU A 137 11.54 11.96 5.50
CA LEU A 137 11.41 13.37 5.91
C LEU A 137 11.74 13.62 7.39
N ALA A 138 11.86 12.55 8.18
CA ALA A 138 12.23 12.58 9.60
C ALA A 138 11.40 13.56 10.43
N LYS A 139 10.10 13.65 10.12
CA LYS A 139 9.14 14.46 10.87
C LYS A 139 8.71 13.74 12.13
N ASP A 140 8.39 14.52 13.15
CA ASP A 140 7.86 14.03 14.42
C ASP A 140 6.80 15.01 14.98
N GLY A 141 6.04 14.56 15.97
CA GLY A 141 4.98 15.38 16.58
C GLY A 141 4.01 15.96 15.55
N ASP A 142 3.66 17.24 15.69
CA ASP A 142 2.68 17.92 14.84
C ASP A 142 3.12 17.99 13.36
N ASP A 143 4.42 18.14 13.10
CA ASP A 143 4.97 18.15 11.75
C ASP A 143 4.78 16.80 11.05
N TYR A 144 4.86 15.69 11.80
CA TYR A 144 4.56 14.37 11.26
C TYR A 144 3.10 14.26 10.84
N TYR A 145 2.16 14.65 11.70
CA TYR A 145 0.74 14.55 11.36
C TYR A 145 0.34 15.49 10.21
N LYS A 146 0.96 16.68 10.11
CA LYS A 146 0.78 17.57 8.96
C LYS A 146 1.28 16.92 7.67
N ALA A 147 2.46 16.31 7.69
CA ALA A 147 3.03 15.61 6.55
C ALA A 147 2.19 14.38 6.18
N LEU A 148 1.75 13.59 7.17
CA LEU A 148 0.86 12.44 7.01
C LEU A 148 -0.43 12.83 6.27
N GLY A 149 -1.10 13.90 6.70
CA GLY A 149 -2.33 14.32 6.06
C GLY A 149 -2.13 14.72 4.60
N ALA A 150 -1.11 15.54 4.30
CA ALA A 150 -0.77 15.92 2.92
C ALA A 150 -0.42 14.69 2.06
N PHE A 151 0.29 13.74 2.65
CA PHE A 151 0.72 12.51 2.01
C PHE A 151 -0.45 11.58 1.69
N MET A 152 -1.40 11.42 2.61
CA MET A 152 -2.62 10.63 2.38
C MET A 152 -3.47 11.22 1.24
N LYS A 153 -3.59 12.55 1.17
CA LYS A 153 -4.24 13.23 0.04
C LYS A 153 -3.54 12.92 -1.27
N TYR A 154 -2.23 13.14 -1.33
CA TYR A 154 -1.43 12.88 -2.54
C TYR A 154 -1.61 11.45 -3.05
N ILE A 155 -1.49 10.47 -2.16
CA ILE A 155 -1.65 9.06 -2.51
C ILE A 155 -3.05 8.75 -3.03
N LEU A 156 -4.08 9.30 -2.39
CA LEU A 156 -5.46 9.09 -2.83
C LEU A 156 -5.66 9.59 -4.27
N TYR A 157 -5.15 10.77 -4.61
CA TYR A 157 -5.16 11.27 -5.98
C TYR A 157 -4.36 10.37 -6.94
N LEU A 158 -3.17 9.92 -6.53
CA LEU A 158 -2.35 9.00 -7.33
C LEU A 158 -3.12 7.71 -7.65
N GLY A 159 -3.71 7.09 -6.62
CA GLY A 159 -4.49 5.86 -6.73
C GLY A 159 -5.70 6.03 -7.67
N VAL A 160 -6.43 7.15 -7.55
CA VAL A 160 -7.53 7.48 -8.47
C VAL A 160 -7.04 7.55 -9.91
N ARG A 161 -5.94 8.28 -10.18
CA ARG A 161 -5.42 8.44 -11.54
C ARG A 161 -4.87 7.14 -12.11
N CYS A 162 -4.25 6.29 -11.28
CA CYS A 162 -3.85 4.94 -11.69
C CYS A 162 -5.07 4.11 -12.09
N GLN A 163 -6.14 4.15 -11.30
CA GLN A 163 -7.35 3.39 -11.58
C GLN A 163 -8.13 3.92 -12.79
N GLU A 164 -8.07 5.21 -13.09
CA GLU A 164 -8.63 5.79 -14.32
C GLU A 164 -7.80 5.44 -15.56
N ALA A 165 -6.47 5.33 -15.43
CA ALA A 165 -5.58 5.02 -16.54
C ALA A 165 -5.71 3.55 -16.99
N PHE A 166 -5.91 2.64 -16.05
CA PHE A 166 -6.19 1.24 -16.32
C PHE A 166 -7.39 0.80 -15.47
N PRO A 167 -8.62 0.82 -16.04
CA PRO A 167 -9.87 0.67 -15.31
C PRO A 167 -10.02 -0.71 -14.69
N TYR A 168 -11.01 -0.85 -13.80
CA TYR A 168 -11.35 -2.12 -13.16
C TYR A 168 -11.80 -3.14 -14.22
N PHE A 169 -11.09 -4.26 -14.32
CA PHE A 169 -11.52 -5.44 -15.08
C PHE A 169 -11.53 -6.63 -14.14
N SER A 170 -12.55 -7.46 -14.28
CA SER A 170 -12.64 -8.78 -13.65
C SER A 170 -12.23 -9.82 -14.68
N ALA A 171 -11.53 -10.86 -14.23
CA ALA A 171 -11.25 -12.02 -15.06
C ALA A 171 -12.57 -12.62 -15.59
N THR A 172 -12.56 -13.05 -16.85
CA THR A 172 -13.67 -13.77 -17.45
C THR A 172 -13.81 -15.17 -16.86
N ASP A 173 -15.00 -15.76 -16.93
CA ASP A 173 -15.25 -17.12 -16.46
C ASP A 173 -14.31 -18.15 -17.11
N ASP A 174 -13.91 -17.93 -18.36
CA ASP A 174 -13.01 -18.83 -19.07
C ASP A 174 -11.55 -18.66 -18.60
N GLU A 175 -11.08 -17.43 -18.38
CA GLU A 175 -9.76 -17.18 -17.77
C GLU A 175 -9.65 -17.78 -16.37
N ILE A 176 -10.74 -17.72 -15.57
CA ILE A 176 -10.80 -18.33 -14.24
C ILE A 176 -10.70 -19.87 -14.34
N LYS A 177 -11.40 -20.49 -15.29
CA LYS A 177 -11.33 -21.95 -15.52
C LYS A 177 -9.95 -22.39 -16.00
N ASP A 178 -9.34 -21.63 -16.89
CA ASP A 178 -8.02 -21.93 -17.43
C ASP A 178 -6.96 -21.83 -16.32
N ALA A 179 -7.01 -20.75 -15.52
CA ALA A 179 -6.09 -20.58 -14.40
C ALA A 179 -6.26 -21.67 -13.33
N ALA A 180 -7.50 -22.12 -13.08
CA ALA A 180 -7.76 -23.25 -12.18
C ALA A 180 -7.18 -24.57 -12.72
N THR A 181 -7.26 -24.81 -14.02
CA THR A 181 -6.68 -26.00 -14.68
C THR A 181 -5.16 -26.01 -14.61
N LEU A 182 -4.55 -24.84 -14.65
CA LEU A 182 -3.09 -24.64 -14.57
C LEU A 182 -2.57 -24.50 -13.12
N GLU A 183 -3.46 -24.55 -12.12
CA GLU A 183 -3.12 -24.26 -10.72
C GLU A 183 -2.44 -22.88 -10.54
N ALA A 184 -2.75 -21.91 -11.40
CA ALA A 184 -2.06 -20.62 -11.53
C ALA A 184 -2.61 -19.51 -10.60
N GLY A 185 -3.57 -19.82 -9.73
CA GLY A 185 -4.24 -18.85 -8.86
C GLY A 185 -5.31 -18.04 -9.58
N HIS A 186 -5.74 -16.92 -8.99
CA HIS A 186 -6.72 -16.03 -9.62
C HIS A 186 -6.04 -15.13 -10.66
N PRO A 187 -6.57 -14.99 -11.89
CA PRO A 187 -5.96 -14.13 -12.90
C PRO A 187 -5.88 -12.67 -12.42
N GLY A 188 -4.75 -12.02 -12.71
CA GLY A 188 -4.53 -10.62 -12.37
C GLY A 188 -3.50 -9.97 -13.29
N PRO A 189 -3.34 -8.64 -13.23
CA PRO A 189 -2.43 -7.91 -14.12
C PRO A 189 -0.94 -8.13 -13.84
N MET A 190 -0.59 -8.88 -12.79
CA MET A 190 0.79 -9.15 -12.38
C MET A 190 0.96 -10.64 -12.13
N ALA A 191 1.95 -11.24 -12.79
CA ALA A 191 2.30 -12.65 -12.63
C ALA A 191 3.72 -12.78 -12.04
N ALA A 192 3.87 -13.64 -11.04
CA ALA A 192 5.17 -13.99 -10.48
C ALA A 192 5.70 -15.27 -11.15
N VAL A 193 6.91 -15.22 -11.69
CA VAL A 193 7.61 -16.40 -12.23
C VAL A 193 8.71 -16.80 -11.26
N ILE A 194 8.65 -18.04 -10.77
CA ILE A 194 9.57 -18.56 -9.75
C ILE A 194 10.36 -19.72 -10.34
N GLY A 195 11.67 -19.72 -10.11
CA GLY A 195 12.56 -20.82 -10.51
C GLY A 195 13.23 -20.65 -11.89
N GLU A 196 12.86 -19.60 -12.62
CA GLU A 196 13.48 -19.24 -13.90
C GLU A 196 14.35 -17.99 -13.76
N ASP A 197 15.26 -17.80 -14.71
CA ASP A 197 16.11 -16.62 -14.78
C ASP A 197 15.52 -15.48 -15.64
N GLU A 198 16.15 -14.31 -15.58
CA GLU A 198 15.72 -13.12 -16.32
C GLU A 198 15.74 -13.33 -17.85
N ASP A 199 16.71 -14.10 -18.36
CA ASP A 199 16.85 -14.38 -19.79
C ASP A 199 15.68 -15.22 -20.31
N PHE A 200 15.28 -16.24 -19.56
CA PHE A 200 14.12 -17.06 -19.87
C PHE A 200 12.84 -16.22 -19.90
N VAL A 201 12.60 -15.42 -18.86
CA VAL A 201 11.39 -14.58 -18.76
C VAL A 201 11.38 -13.55 -19.89
N THR A 202 12.49 -12.87 -20.13
CA THR A 202 12.63 -11.85 -21.19
C THR A 202 12.37 -12.44 -22.57
N LYS A 203 12.91 -13.62 -22.86
CA LYS A 203 12.68 -14.31 -24.14
C LYS A 203 11.21 -14.70 -24.30
N THR A 204 10.61 -15.27 -23.27
CA THR A 204 9.21 -15.71 -23.27
C THR A 204 8.26 -14.54 -23.50
N VAL A 205 8.43 -13.45 -22.74
CA VAL A 205 7.66 -12.20 -22.91
C VAL A 205 7.86 -11.61 -24.31
N SER A 206 9.10 -11.59 -24.80
CA SER A 206 9.41 -11.08 -26.14
C SER A 206 8.77 -11.89 -27.26
N GLU A 207 8.71 -13.22 -27.12
CA GLU A 207 8.05 -14.10 -28.08
C GLU A 207 6.53 -13.92 -28.04
N PHE A 208 5.93 -13.87 -26.86
CA PHE A 208 4.50 -13.63 -26.67
C PHE A 208 4.05 -12.27 -27.25
N ASN A 209 4.82 -11.21 -27.01
CA ASN A 209 4.52 -9.86 -27.49
C ASN A 209 4.61 -9.69 -29.02
N LYS A 210 5.10 -10.67 -29.79
CA LYS A 210 5.15 -10.60 -31.27
C LYS A 210 3.78 -10.68 -31.91
N THR A 211 2.82 -11.34 -31.26
CA THR A 211 1.47 -11.55 -31.79
C THR A 211 0.46 -10.53 -31.28
N LEU A 212 0.87 -9.63 -30.40
CA LEU A 212 0.00 -8.69 -29.71
C LEU A 212 0.15 -7.26 -30.25
N ASP A 213 -0.98 -6.57 -30.30
CA ASP A 213 -1.02 -5.12 -30.49
C ASP A 213 -0.29 -4.40 -29.35
N LYS A 214 0.21 -3.20 -29.63
CA LYS A 214 1.04 -2.42 -28.70
C LYS A 214 0.42 -2.30 -27.30
N ASP A 215 -0.88 -2.07 -27.24
CA ASP A 215 -1.61 -1.79 -25.98
C ASP A 215 -1.95 -3.06 -25.18
N HIS A 216 -1.66 -4.25 -25.71
CA HIS A 216 -1.85 -5.54 -25.04
C HIS A 216 -0.53 -6.21 -24.65
N LYS A 217 0.61 -5.57 -24.92
CA LYS A 217 1.93 -6.14 -24.58
C LYS A 217 2.15 -6.14 -23.07
N ILE A 218 2.78 -7.21 -22.60
CA ILE A 218 3.22 -7.37 -21.21
C ILE A 218 4.71 -7.05 -21.08
N TYR A 219 5.18 -6.69 -19.89
CA TYR A 219 6.56 -6.27 -19.64
C TYR A 219 7.12 -6.92 -18.38
#